data_AF-A0A0Q5V004-F1
#
_entry.id   AF-A0A0Q5V004-F1
#
_cell.length_a   1.000
_cell.length_b   1.000
_cell.length_c   1.000
_cell.angle_alpha   90.00
_cell.angle_beta   90.00
_cell.angle_gamma   90.00
#
_symmetry.space_group_name_H-M   'P 1'
#
loop_
_entity.id
_entity.type
_entity.pdbx_description
1 polymer ?
#
loop_
_entity_poly.entity_id
_entity_poly.type
_entity_poly.pdbx_seq_one_letter_code
_entity_poly.pdbx_strand_id
1 'polypeptide(L)'
;MNIRQSTWLSGARLVMAVVAAVLVGVDLGVKALIEQRLGDGRTLDVGILDLRLGYNTGAAFSVGSDLPGWLVLAVTAAVTVVVAGFAWVMAGRARTSGWLVAGLAAVVGGAVGNLVDRAGDGRVTDYLHTGWFPTFNLADVFITCGAVVFAASTVFNPDIEDTAATKARPMTTDQR
;
A
#
# COMPACT_ATOMS: atom_id res chain seq x y z
N MET A 1 26.63 18.50 5.04
CA MET A 1 25.57 17.63 4.49
C MET A 1 25.78 17.55 2.98
N ASN A 2 26.11 16.37 2.42
CA ASN A 2 26.51 16.24 1.02
C ASN A 2 25.31 16.42 0.07
N ILE A 3 25.44 17.27 -0.95
CA ILE A 3 24.42 17.57 -1.99
C ILE A 3 23.90 16.30 -2.69
N ARG A 4 24.74 15.26 -2.75
CA ARG A 4 24.42 13.96 -3.33
C ARG A 4 23.49 13.09 -2.45
N GLN A 5 23.41 13.36 -1.15
CA GLN A 5 22.48 12.65 -0.25
C GLN A 5 21.11 13.31 -0.16
N SER A 6 21.02 14.65 -0.26
CA SER A 6 19.73 15.35 -0.26
C SER A 6 18.90 15.09 -1.53
N THR A 7 19.55 15.01 -2.70
CA THR A 7 18.90 14.69 -3.98
C THR A 7 18.28 13.30 -4.02
N TRP A 8 18.95 12.31 -3.41
CA TRP A 8 18.48 10.93 -3.36
C TRP A 8 17.27 10.74 -2.41
N LEU A 9 17.30 11.39 -1.23
CA LEU A 9 16.18 11.37 -0.27
C LEU A 9 14.90 12.03 -0.83
N SER A 10 15.06 13.13 -1.58
CA SER A 10 13.96 13.77 -2.30
C SER A 10 13.43 12.91 -3.45
N GLY A 11 14.30 12.16 -4.12
CA GLY A 11 13.93 11.24 -5.20
C GLY A 11 13.06 10.07 -4.73
N ALA A 12 13.43 9.42 -3.61
CA ALA A 12 12.68 8.27 -3.09
C ALA A 12 11.24 8.63 -2.69
N ARG A 13 11.04 9.78 -2.04
CA ARG A 13 9.70 10.28 -1.68
C ARG A 13 8.86 10.63 -2.91
N LEU A 14 9.47 11.25 -3.92
CA LEU A 14 8.78 11.55 -5.17
C LEU A 14 8.38 10.27 -5.90
N VAL A 15 9.29 9.31 -6.03
CA VAL A 15 8.99 8.00 -6.63
C VAL A 15 7.85 7.32 -5.89
N MET A 16 7.90 7.28 -4.55
CA MET A 16 6.84 6.72 -3.73
C MET A 16 5.49 7.39 -4.02
N ALA A 17 5.44 8.72 -4.02
CA ALA A 17 4.22 9.48 -4.26
C ALA A 17 3.66 9.24 -5.67
N VAL A 18 4.51 9.21 -6.69
CA VAL A 18 4.12 8.93 -8.08
C VAL A 18 3.58 7.51 -8.21
N VAL A 19 4.27 6.51 -7.66
CA VAL A 19 3.82 5.11 -7.70
C VAL A 19 2.48 4.97 -6.98
N ALA A 20 2.35 5.53 -5.77
CA ALA A 20 1.09 5.50 -5.03
C ALA A 20 -0.06 6.16 -5.82
N ALA A 21 0.18 7.32 -6.42
CA ALA A 21 -0.82 8.03 -7.23
C ALA A 21 -1.26 7.22 -8.46
N VAL A 22 -0.32 6.57 -9.15
CA VAL A 22 -0.63 5.68 -10.27
C VAL A 22 -1.49 4.50 -9.81
N LEU A 23 -1.13 3.86 -8.70
CA LEU A 23 -1.90 2.73 -8.17
C LEU A 23 -3.31 3.15 -7.74
N VAL A 24 -3.49 4.32 -7.12
CA VAL A 24 -4.81 4.90 -6.83
C VAL A 24 -5.62 5.09 -8.12
N GLY A 25 -5.01 5.71 -9.14
CA GLY A 25 -5.68 5.95 -10.42
C GLY A 25 -6.09 4.65 -11.13
N VAL A 26 -5.25 3.62 -11.04
CA VAL A 26 -5.56 2.29 -11.59
C VAL A 26 -6.71 1.63 -10.82
N ASP A 27 -6.69 1.62 -9.49
CA ASP A 27 -7.77 1.03 -8.68
C ASP A 27 -9.12 1.70 -8.95
N LEU A 28 -9.18 3.03 -8.87
CA LEU A 28 -10.40 3.79 -9.12
C LEU A 28 -10.91 3.62 -10.56
N GLY A 29 -10.01 3.56 -11.54
CA GLY A 29 -10.35 3.30 -12.93
C GLY A 29 -10.95 1.91 -13.14
N VAL A 30 -10.39 0.88 -12.49
CA VAL A 30 -10.94 -0.48 -12.57
C VAL A 30 -12.29 -0.56 -11.87
N LYS A 31 -12.46 0.07 -10.70
CA LYS A 31 -13.76 0.12 -10.00
C LYS A 31 -14.83 0.75 -10.86
N ALA A 32 -14.58 1.92 -11.43
CA ALA A 32 -15.50 2.60 -12.33
C ALA A 32 -15.86 1.75 -13.56
N LEU A 33 -14.88 1.04 -14.14
CA LEU A 33 -15.12 0.10 -15.24
C LEU A 33 -16.01 -1.07 -14.81
N ILE A 34 -15.76 -1.65 -13.64
CA ILE A 34 -16.55 -2.76 -13.12
C ILE A 34 -17.99 -2.33 -12.83
N GLU A 35 -18.21 -1.18 -12.19
CA GLU A 35 -19.55 -0.64 -11.96
C GLU A 35 -20.31 -0.43 -13.27
N GLN A 36 -19.64 0.14 -14.29
CA GLN A 36 -20.24 0.34 -15.60
C GLN A 36 -20.58 -0.98 -16.29
N ARG A 37 -19.73 -1.99 -16.16
CA ARG A 37 -19.84 -3.25 -16.91
C ARG A 37 -20.75 -4.26 -16.23
N LEU A 38 -20.76 -4.32 -14.90
CA LEU A 38 -21.45 -5.33 -14.09
C LEU A 38 -22.59 -4.76 -13.24
N GLY A 39 -22.96 -3.50 -13.45
CA GLY A 39 -24.10 -2.86 -12.78
C GLY A 39 -25.46 -3.49 -13.11
N ASP A 40 -25.54 -4.35 -14.14
CA ASP A 40 -26.70 -5.18 -14.44
C ASP A 40 -26.80 -6.44 -13.55
N GLY A 41 -25.84 -6.65 -12.64
CA GLY A 41 -25.81 -7.76 -11.70
C GLY A 41 -25.25 -9.06 -12.27
N ARG A 42 -24.76 -9.07 -13.52
CA ARG A 42 -24.14 -10.27 -14.09
C ARG A 42 -22.80 -10.58 -13.41
N THR A 43 -22.45 -11.86 -13.37
CA THR A 43 -21.13 -12.33 -12.92
C THR A 43 -20.35 -12.83 -14.14
N LEU A 44 -19.07 -12.48 -14.24
CA LEU A 44 -18.17 -13.01 -15.25
C LEU A 44 -17.26 -14.06 -14.61
N ASP A 45 -17.45 -15.32 -14.98
CA ASP A 45 -16.56 -16.41 -14.60
C ASP A 45 -15.27 -16.34 -15.41
N VAL A 46 -14.13 -16.16 -14.73
CA VAL A 46 -12.79 -16.20 -15.32
C VAL A 46 -11.97 -17.40 -14.83
N GLY A 47 -12.65 -18.45 -14.33
CA GLY A 47 -12.11 -19.74 -13.92
C GLY A 47 -11.92 -19.85 -12.42
N ILE A 48 -10.72 -19.51 -11.93
CA ILE A 48 -10.40 -19.58 -10.49
C ILE A 48 -10.89 -18.37 -9.70
N LEU A 49 -11.44 -17.38 -10.42
CA LEU A 49 -11.88 -16.10 -9.91
C LEU A 49 -13.09 -15.68 -10.74
N ASP A 50 -14.06 -15.07 -10.10
CA ASP A 50 -15.20 -14.43 -10.74
C ASP A 50 -15.07 -12.91 -10.59
N LEU A 51 -15.50 -12.19 -11.62
CA LEU A 51 -15.80 -10.77 -11.50
C LEU A 51 -17.27 -10.60 -11.13
N ARG A 52 -17.52 -10.18 -9.90
CA ARG A 52 -18.86 -9.98 -9.35
C ARG A 52 -18.91 -8.68 -8.56
N LEU A 53 -19.66 -7.70 -9.06
CA LEU A 53 -19.84 -6.41 -8.38
C LEU A 53 -20.48 -6.61 -7.00
N GLY A 54 -19.79 -6.12 -5.98
CA GLY A 54 -20.20 -6.10 -4.59
C GLY A 54 -19.84 -4.76 -3.94
N TYR A 55 -20.54 -4.45 -2.86
CA TYR A 55 -20.40 -3.19 -2.15
C TYR A 55 -20.17 -3.46 -0.67
N ASN A 56 -19.01 -3.08 -0.15
CA ASN A 56 -18.62 -3.30 1.22
C ASN A 56 -18.75 -2.00 2.03
N THR A 57 -19.67 -2.00 3.00
CA THR A 57 -19.93 -0.87 3.91
C THR A 57 -19.04 -0.88 5.15
N GLY A 58 -18.42 -2.02 5.47
CA GLY A 58 -17.46 -2.14 6.56
C GLY A 58 -16.05 -1.71 6.15
N ALA A 59 -15.07 -1.98 7.01
CA ALA A 59 -13.65 -1.87 6.69
C ALA A 59 -13.16 -3.13 5.95
N ALA A 60 -11.95 -3.61 6.22
CA ALA A 60 -11.47 -4.89 5.68
C ALA A 60 -12.39 -6.04 6.14
N PHE A 61 -12.75 -6.95 5.21
CA PHE A 61 -13.61 -8.12 5.47
C PHE A 61 -14.97 -7.78 6.10
N SER A 62 -15.53 -6.61 5.77
CA SER A 62 -16.76 -6.08 6.35
C SER A 62 -16.74 -5.91 7.88
N VAL A 63 -15.56 -5.89 8.50
CA VAL A 63 -15.45 -5.58 9.93
C VAL A 63 -16.01 -4.18 10.19
N GLY A 64 -16.98 -4.11 11.12
CA GLY A 64 -17.66 -2.86 11.44
C GLY A 64 -18.72 -2.43 10.42
N SER A 65 -19.25 -3.34 9.59
CA SER A 65 -20.38 -3.05 8.68
C SER A 65 -21.65 -2.59 9.41
N ASP A 66 -21.79 -2.96 10.69
CA ASP A 66 -22.91 -2.53 11.55
C ASP A 66 -22.69 -1.14 12.17
N LEU A 67 -21.49 -0.57 12.00
CA LEU A 67 -21.18 0.77 12.48
C LEU A 67 -21.72 1.83 11.52
N PRO A 68 -21.96 3.06 12.00
CA PRO A 68 -22.28 4.18 11.13
C PRO A 68 -21.18 4.39 10.08
N GLY A 69 -21.55 4.54 8.80
CA GLY A 69 -20.58 4.68 7.70
C GLY A 69 -19.58 5.83 7.89
N TRP A 70 -19.99 6.94 8.53
CA TRP A 70 -19.10 8.05 8.85
C TRP A 70 -17.97 7.66 9.83
N LEU A 71 -18.25 6.72 10.76
CA LEU A 71 -17.26 6.23 11.71
C LEU A 71 -16.27 5.31 11.00
N VAL A 72 -16.75 4.43 10.13
CA VAL A 72 -15.89 3.58 9.29
C VAL A 72 -14.98 4.46 8.40
N LEU A 73 -15.53 5.50 7.79
CA LEU A 73 -14.76 6.47 7.01
C LEU A 73 -13.71 7.19 7.87
N ALA A 74 -14.08 7.68 9.05
CA ALA A 74 -13.15 8.38 9.95
C ALA A 74 -11.99 7.48 10.40
N VAL A 75 -12.28 6.22 10.77
CA VAL A 75 -11.26 5.26 11.19
C VAL A 75 -10.34 4.88 10.04
N THR A 76 -10.90 4.54 8.87
CA THR A 76 -10.09 4.19 7.68
C THR A 76 -9.26 5.37 7.20
N ALA A 77 -9.77 6.60 7.28
CA ALA A 77 -9.01 7.82 7.01
C ALA A 77 -7.84 7.99 7.99
N ALA A 78 -8.08 7.83 9.30
CA ALA A 78 -7.05 7.94 10.32
C ALA A 78 -5.93 6.91 10.12
N VAL A 79 -6.28 5.64 9.85
CA VAL A 79 -5.30 4.58 9.55
C VAL A 79 -4.50 4.92 8.30
N THR A 80 -5.17 5.39 7.23
CA THR A 80 -4.50 5.77 5.98
C THR A 80 -3.49 6.89 6.20
N VAL A 81 -3.84 7.92 6.97
CA VAL A 81 -2.93 9.02 7.32
C VAL A 81 -1.72 8.52 8.11
N VAL A 82 -1.92 7.66 9.11
CA VAL A 82 -0.84 7.08 9.91
C VAL A 82 0.12 6.27 9.04
N VAL A 83 -0.41 5.40 8.18
CA VAL A 83 0.39 4.55 7.29
C VAL A 83 1.14 5.40 6.24
N ALA A 84 0.48 6.40 5.65
CA ALA A 84 1.12 7.32 4.71
C ALA A 84 2.23 8.16 5.38
N GLY A 85 2.00 8.63 6.60
CA GLY A 85 3.00 9.34 7.40
C GLY A 85 4.21 8.45 7.71
N PHE A 86 3.97 7.22 8.17
CA PHE A 86 5.03 6.24 8.38
C PHE A 86 5.83 5.99 7.11
N ALA A 87 5.14 5.75 5.98
CA ALA A 87 5.77 5.51 4.70
C ALA A 87 6.65 6.69 4.24
N TRP A 88 6.15 7.92 4.41
CA TRP A 88 6.87 9.14 4.07
C TRP A 88 8.16 9.34 4.88
N VAL A 89 8.12 8.98 6.17
CA VAL A 89 9.30 8.99 7.03
C VAL A 89 10.29 7.92 6.58
N MET A 90 9.84 6.70 6.28
CA MET A 90 10.71 5.60 5.82
C MET A 90 11.37 5.88 4.48
N ALA A 91 10.62 6.41 3.52
CA ALA A 91 11.16 6.79 2.21
C ALA A 91 12.24 7.89 2.31
N GLY A 92 12.21 8.69 3.37
CA GLY A 92 13.18 9.75 3.63
C GLY A 92 14.40 9.32 4.46
N ARG A 93 14.58 8.03 4.76
CA ARG A 93 15.77 7.52 5.46
C ARG A 93 16.91 7.27 4.48
N ALA A 94 18.14 7.50 4.93
CA ALA A 94 19.33 7.16 4.15
C ALA A 94 19.40 5.63 3.98
N ARG A 95 19.73 5.15 2.77
CA ARG A 95 19.85 3.72 2.41
C ARG A 95 18.56 2.90 2.37
N THR A 96 17.40 3.53 2.22
CA THR A 96 16.15 2.81 1.92
C THR A 96 16.22 2.08 0.56
N SER A 97 16.00 0.76 0.56
CA SER A 97 15.92 -0.04 -0.67
C SER A 97 14.73 0.41 -1.55
N GLY A 98 14.90 0.37 -2.87
CA GLY A 98 13.80 0.63 -3.82
C GLY A 98 12.62 -0.32 -3.63
N TRP A 99 12.87 -1.57 -3.22
CA TRP A 99 11.82 -2.54 -2.89
C TRP A 99 10.99 -2.11 -1.68
N LEU A 100 11.64 -1.56 -0.65
CA LEU A 100 10.95 -1.03 0.53
C LEU A 100 10.06 0.15 0.13
N VAL A 101 10.58 1.08 -0.69
CA VAL A 101 9.82 2.22 -1.20
C VAL A 101 8.63 1.76 -2.05
N ALA A 102 8.81 0.77 -2.93
CA ALA A 102 7.74 0.22 -3.77
C ALA A 102 6.66 -0.48 -2.94
N GLY A 103 7.04 -1.29 -1.94
CA GLY A 103 6.09 -1.95 -1.03
C GLY A 103 5.26 -0.95 -0.24
N LEU A 104 5.90 0.09 0.32
CA LEU A 104 5.19 1.17 1.01
C LEU A 104 4.28 1.99 0.08
N ALA A 105 4.73 2.29 -1.14
CA ALA A 105 3.92 2.99 -2.13
C ALA A 105 2.66 2.19 -2.49
N ALA A 106 2.77 0.86 -2.58
CA ALA A 106 1.63 -0.03 -2.84
C ALA A 106 0.63 -0.05 -1.68
N VAL A 107 1.12 -0.16 -0.43
CA VAL A 107 0.24 -0.09 0.76
C VAL A 107 -0.49 1.25 0.83
N VAL A 108 0.23 2.37 0.65
CA VAL A 108 -0.37 3.71 0.67
C VAL A 108 -1.35 3.88 -0.49
N GLY A 109 -0.98 3.45 -1.69
CA GLY A 109 -1.83 3.54 -2.88
C GLY A 109 -3.15 2.78 -2.71
N GLY A 110 -3.10 1.54 -2.23
CA GLY A 110 -4.32 0.76 -1.96
C GLY A 110 -5.17 1.35 -0.83
N ALA A 111 -4.55 1.80 0.27
CA ALA A 111 -5.28 2.42 1.38
C ALA A 111 -6.00 3.71 0.94
N VAL A 112 -5.32 4.56 0.16
CA VAL A 112 -5.91 5.78 -0.40
C VAL A 112 -7.00 5.45 -1.42
N GLY A 113 -6.81 4.46 -2.30
CA GLY A 113 -7.84 4.04 -3.27
C GLY A 113 -9.15 3.65 -2.59
N ASN A 114 -9.08 2.78 -1.58
CA ASN A 114 -10.24 2.38 -0.78
C ASN A 114 -10.84 3.52 0.06
N LEU A 115 -10.02 4.48 0.50
CA LEU A 115 -10.51 5.65 1.22
C LEU A 115 -11.27 6.62 0.31
N VAL A 116 -10.74 6.88 -0.89
CA VAL A 116 -11.37 7.77 -1.87
C VAL A 116 -12.70 7.22 -2.34
N ASP A 117 -12.75 5.92 -2.64
CA ASP A 117 -13.97 5.20 -3.00
C ASP A 117 -15.04 5.34 -1.90
N ARG A 118 -14.66 5.05 -0.64
CA ARG A 118 -15.55 5.19 0.52
C ARG A 118 -16.00 6.62 0.81
N ALA A 119 -15.19 7.62 0.50
CA ALA A 119 -15.56 9.02 0.71
C ALA A 119 -16.69 9.48 -0.22
N GLY A 120 -16.94 8.78 -1.33
CA GLY A 120 -18.02 9.10 -2.26
C GLY A 120 -19.41 8.80 -1.70
N ASP A 121 -19.64 7.55 -1.29
CA ASP A 121 -20.97 7.05 -0.90
C ASP A 121 -20.97 6.12 0.33
N GLY A 122 -19.86 6.06 1.06
CA GLY A 122 -19.75 5.32 2.32
C GLY A 122 -19.45 3.83 2.16
N ARG A 123 -19.13 3.36 0.95
CA ARG A 123 -18.83 1.95 0.65
C ARG A 123 -17.60 1.80 -0.24
N VAL A 124 -17.07 0.60 -0.31
CA VAL A 124 -16.00 0.23 -1.24
C VAL A 124 -16.53 -0.75 -2.28
N THR A 125 -16.14 -0.52 -3.52
CA THR A 125 -16.46 -1.38 -4.66
C THR A 125 -15.53 -2.59 -4.68
N ASP A 126 -16.10 -3.76 -4.40
CA ASP A 126 -15.41 -5.05 -4.42
C ASP A 126 -15.87 -5.86 -5.61
N TYR A 127 -14.96 -6.62 -6.22
CA TYR A 127 -15.28 -7.31 -7.47
C TYR A 127 -14.52 -8.60 -7.76
N LEU A 128 -13.44 -8.89 -7.03
CA LEU A 128 -12.68 -10.12 -7.16
C LEU A 128 -13.28 -11.16 -6.21
N HIS A 129 -14.02 -12.12 -6.75
CA HIS A 129 -14.76 -13.11 -5.97
C HIS A 129 -14.22 -14.52 -6.20
N THR A 130 -13.93 -15.27 -5.14
CA THR A 130 -13.37 -16.63 -5.23
C THR A 130 -14.33 -17.72 -4.75
N GLY A 131 -15.47 -17.34 -4.16
CA GLY A 131 -16.44 -18.26 -3.55
C GLY A 131 -16.09 -18.75 -2.14
N TRP A 132 -14.81 -18.80 -1.77
CA TRP A 132 -14.35 -19.28 -0.45
C TRP A 132 -13.66 -18.21 0.42
N PHE A 133 -13.23 -17.11 -0.20
CA PHE A 133 -12.66 -15.94 0.49
C PHE A 133 -13.61 -14.73 0.31
N PRO A 134 -13.66 -13.79 1.27
CA PRO A 134 -14.41 -12.55 1.09
C PRO A 134 -14.04 -11.85 -0.23
N THR A 135 -15.03 -11.28 -0.92
CA THR A 135 -14.77 -10.49 -2.13
C THR A 135 -13.86 -9.32 -1.79
N PHE A 136 -12.92 -9.02 -2.68
CA PHE A 136 -11.92 -7.96 -2.50
C PHE A 136 -11.73 -7.17 -3.81
N ASN A 137 -10.86 -6.17 -3.78
CA ASN A 137 -10.53 -5.37 -4.95
C ASN A 137 -9.01 -5.25 -5.16
N LEU A 138 -8.64 -4.51 -6.20
CA LEU A 138 -7.24 -4.31 -6.55
C LEU A 138 -6.48 -3.48 -5.50
N ALA A 139 -7.10 -2.50 -4.84
CA ALA A 139 -6.53 -1.82 -3.70
C ALA A 139 -6.15 -2.79 -2.55
N ASP A 140 -6.96 -3.81 -2.26
CA ASP A 140 -6.64 -4.83 -1.24
C ASP A 140 -5.45 -5.70 -1.66
N VAL A 141 -5.33 -6.01 -2.97
CA VAL A 141 -4.16 -6.69 -3.54
C VAL A 141 -2.92 -5.83 -3.38
N PHE A 142 -2.99 -4.52 -3.65
CA PHE A 142 -1.86 -3.61 -3.45
C PHE A 142 -1.42 -3.53 -1.99
N ILE A 143 -2.37 -3.46 -1.05
CA ILE A 143 -2.07 -3.48 0.39
C ILE A 143 -1.37 -4.79 0.77
N THR A 144 -1.92 -5.93 0.35
CA THR A 144 -1.41 -7.26 0.73
C THR A 144 -0.04 -7.53 0.14
N CYS A 145 0.12 -7.37 -1.19
CA CYS A 145 1.41 -7.56 -1.85
C CYS A 145 2.45 -6.52 -1.39
N GLY A 146 2.04 -5.26 -1.19
CA GLY A 146 2.89 -4.21 -0.67
C GLY A 146 3.41 -4.52 0.74
N ALA A 147 2.55 -5.03 1.62
CA ALA A 147 2.93 -5.45 2.97
C ALA A 147 3.91 -6.63 2.95
N VAL A 148 3.70 -7.62 2.06
CA VAL A 148 4.63 -8.75 1.88
C VAL A 148 5.99 -8.26 1.38
N VAL A 149 6.02 -7.37 0.38
CA VAL A 149 7.28 -6.80 -0.15
C VAL A 149 7.99 -5.97 0.92
N PHE A 150 7.25 -5.17 1.70
CA PHE A 150 7.80 -4.41 2.82
C PHE A 150 8.43 -5.34 3.86
N ALA A 151 7.70 -6.36 4.32
CA ALA A 151 8.19 -7.32 5.31
C ALA A 151 9.42 -8.08 4.81
N ALA A 152 9.37 -8.60 3.58
CA ALA A 152 10.51 -9.27 2.95
C ALA A 152 11.73 -8.34 2.85
N SER A 153 11.52 -7.06 2.49
CA SER A 153 12.60 -6.07 2.43
C SER A 153 13.23 -5.79 3.78
N THR A 154 12.48 -5.90 4.87
CA THR A 154 13.02 -5.74 6.24
C THR A 154 13.74 -6.98 6.77
N VAL A 155 13.30 -8.19 6.37
CA VAL A 155 13.87 -9.46 6.84
C VAL A 155 15.10 -9.87 6.05
N PHE A 156 15.10 -9.69 4.73
CA PHE A 156 16.17 -10.18 3.84
C PHE A 156 17.21 -9.11 3.49
N ASN A 157 17.09 -7.90 4.03
CA ASN A 157 18.06 -6.82 3.79
C ASN A 157 18.53 -6.18 5.13
N PRO A 158 19.34 -6.91 5.93
CA PRO A 158 19.84 -6.44 7.23
C PRO A 158 20.95 -5.36 7.15
N ASP A 159 21.27 -4.85 5.95
CA ASP A 159 22.38 -3.91 5.69
C ASP A 159 22.27 -2.53 6.39
N ILE A 160 21.27 -2.34 7.26
CA ILE A 160 21.10 -1.17 8.12
C ILE A 160 22.09 -1.21 9.31
N GLU A 161 22.58 -2.38 9.74
CA GLU A 161 23.40 -2.50 10.97
C GLU A 161 24.91 -2.69 10.75
N ASP A 162 25.36 -3.35 9.68
CA ASP A 162 26.74 -3.87 9.62
C ASP A 162 27.82 -2.85 9.19
N THR A 163 27.41 -1.70 8.62
CA THR A 163 28.38 -0.65 8.25
C THR A 163 28.88 0.16 9.46
N ALA A 164 28.08 0.25 10.52
CA ALA A 164 28.49 0.97 11.74
C ALA A 164 29.56 0.18 12.52
N ALA A 165 29.42 -1.14 12.57
CA ALA A 165 30.39 -2.04 13.18
C ALA A 165 31.73 -2.09 12.40
N THR A 166 31.68 -2.09 11.07
CA THR A 166 32.90 -2.09 10.23
C THR A 166 33.68 -0.78 10.34
N LYS A 167 33.03 0.35 10.59
CA LYS A 167 33.69 1.66 10.72
C LYS A 167 34.25 1.92 12.13
N ALA A 168 33.83 1.13 13.12
CA ALA A 168 34.25 1.25 14.52
C ALA A 168 35.50 0.42 14.86
N ARG A 169 35.97 -0.45 13.96
CA ARG A 169 37.24 -1.17 14.17
C ARG A 169 38.39 -0.19 13.92
N PRO A 170 39.12 0.24 14.96
CA PRO A 170 40.30 1.06 14.73
C PRO A 170 41.28 0.22 13.91
N MET A 171 41.88 0.81 12.88
CA MET A 171 43.13 0.28 12.34
C MET A 171 44.15 0.34 13.47
N THR A 172 44.31 -0.76 14.20
CA THR A 172 45.51 -0.98 15.01
C THR A 172 46.66 -1.05 14.02
N THR A 173 47.37 0.07 13.90
CA THR A 173 48.70 0.15 13.34
C THR A 173 49.59 -0.82 14.11
N ASP A 174 49.74 -2.04 13.59
CA ASP A 174 50.81 -2.94 14.00
C ASP A 174 52.04 -2.55 13.18
N GLN A 175 52.84 -1.64 13.75
CA GLN A 175 54.19 -1.38 13.31
C GLN A 175 55.11 -2.19 14.22
N ARG A 176 55.67 -3.27 13.65
CA ARG A 176 56.91 -3.91 14.10
C ARG A 176 57.87 -3.99 12.93
#